data_AF-A0A9D7YKN6-F1
#
_entry.id   AF-A0A9D7YKN6-F1
#
_cell.length_a   1.000
_cell.length_b   1.000
_cell.length_c   1.000
_cell.angle_alpha   90.00
_cell.angle_beta   90.00
_cell.angle_gamma   90.00
#
_symmetry.space_group_name_H-M   'P 1'
#
loop_
_entity.id
_entity.type
_entity.pdbx_description
1 polymer ?
#
loop_
_entity_poly.entity_id
_entity_poly.type
_entity_poly.pdbx_seq_one_letter_code
_entity_poly.pdbx_strand_id
1 'polypeptide(L)'
;MASSKNRLALGSLAQASGGVATSLGGASRAIGSNATAVGQSAVARGSGAVAIGGSAEGANAVALGTGALASSSGNIALGGNSVASGSGSIAVGNFSFATGTNSVAVQGVASGLNSVAMGGTATADGAVALGRGSIADQADTVSVGAAGGERRIVNVAAGTAATDAVNLSQLNASVSGASASAAAAQATASTALANAGTAQTTANNALTVANAATAQNTVQDTQIAAIQVINNSQNSRLTALETVSIGAIPALQSLTALHSTQIGELFALTDRDRRDARRGTAAAIALVAAPMPSGAGKVSYSLHGATYRGEQALGLSVAIRANTENPFAITGGVSYSGGKSTAARVGVTGEF
;
A
#
# COMPACT_ATOMS: atom_id res chain seq x y z
N MET A 1 114.30 33.23 -21.49
CA MET A 1 114.12 32.23 -20.41
C MET A 1 112.76 31.58 -20.58
N ALA A 2 112.67 30.50 -21.35
CA ALA A 2 111.47 29.67 -21.43
C ALA A 2 111.53 28.67 -20.26
N SER A 3 110.80 28.96 -19.19
CA SER A 3 110.68 28.09 -18.02
C SER A 3 109.45 27.19 -18.19
N SER A 4 109.61 25.92 -17.82
CA SER A 4 108.73 24.73 -17.92
C SER A 4 107.27 24.85 -17.43
N LYS A 5 106.73 26.05 -17.25
CA LYS A 5 105.33 26.34 -16.94
C LYS A 5 104.94 27.66 -17.62
N ASN A 6 104.12 27.60 -18.69
CA ASN A 6 103.65 28.76 -19.45
C ASN A 6 102.69 29.64 -18.62
N ARG A 7 103.19 30.37 -17.63
CA ARG A 7 102.40 31.10 -16.62
C ARG A 7 102.42 32.59 -16.87
N LEU A 8 101.30 33.25 -16.59
CA LEU A 8 101.17 34.72 -16.63
C LEU A 8 100.77 35.23 -15.25
N ALA A 9 101.57 36.11 -14.65
CA ALA A 9 101.24 36.82 -13.41
C ALA A 9 101.50 38.31 -13.58
N LEU A 10 100.47 39.14 -13.49
CA LEU A 10 100.55 40.59 -13.67
C LEU A 10 99.82 41.33 -12.53
N GLY A 11 100.55 42.14 -11.77
CA GLY A 11 100.03 42.90 -10.62
C GLY A 11 100.89 42.74 -9.37
N SER A 12 100.81 43.70 -8.45
CA SER A 12 101.53 43.60 -7.16
C SER A 12 101.05 42.37 -6.38
N LEU A 13 101.95 41.50 -5.94
CA LEU A 13 101.64 40.25 -5.23
C LEU A 13 100.80 39.22 -6.04
N ALA A 14 100.65 39.39 -7.36
CA ALA A 14 99.97 38.40 -8.19
C ALA A 14 100.76 37.08 -8.25
N GLN A 15 100.08 35.93 -8.12
CA GLN A 15 100.71 34.62 -8.05
C GLN A 15 100.06 33.64 -9.04
N ALA A 16 100.82 33.24 -10.07
CA ALA A 16 100.50 32.09 -10.91
C ALA A 16 101.38 30.89 -10.51
N SER A 17 100.82 29.91 -9.79
CA SER A 17 101.57 28.74 -9.29
C SER A 17 101.33 27.46 -10.10
N GLY A 18 100.13 27.31 -10.67
CA GLY A 18 99.76 26.15 -11.48
C GLY A 18 100.41 26.14 -12.87
N GLY A 19 100.46 24.98 -13.53
CA GLY A 19 100.90 24.90 -14.93
C GLY A 19 99.91 25.62 -15.84
N VAL A 20 100.39 26.44 -16.78
CA VAL A 20 99.53 27.23 -17.70
C VAL A 20 98.52 28.15 -16.99
N ALA A 21 98.84 28.59 -15.76
CA ALA A 21 97.96 29.45 -14.97
C ALA A 21 98.10 30.94 -15.37
N THR A 22 96.98 31.68 -15.31
CA THR A 22 96.91 33.13 -15.58
C THR A 22 96.40 33.87 -14.35
N SER A 23 97.17 34.81 -13.81
CA SER A 23 96.84 35.64 -12.66
C SER A 23 96.98 37.12 -13.03
N LEU A 24 95.90 37.89 -12.99
CA LEU A 24 95.88 39.31 -13.35
C LEU A 24 95.19 40.13 -12.25
N GLY A 25 95.91 41.07 -11.63
CA GLY A 25 95.39 41.94 -10.56
C GLY A 25 96.17 41.80 -9.25
N GLY A 26 96.12 42.83 -8.41
CA GLY A 26 96.85 42.88 -7.15
C GLY A 26 96.43 41.76 -6.19
N ALA A 27 97.39 41.02 -5.63
CA ALA A 27 97.17 39.85 -4.77
C ALA A 27 96.28 38.74 -5.38
N SER A 28 96.09 38.72 -6.71
CA SER A 28 95.40 37.62 -7.41
C SER A 28 96.21 36.32 -7.32
N ARG A 29 95.54 35.17 -7.28
CA ARG A 29 96.18 33.86 -7.09
C ARG A 29 95.56 32.79 -7.99
N ALA A 30 96.23 32.46 -9.09
CA ALA A 30 95.93 31.29 -9.91
C ALA A 30 96.82 30.10 -9.49
N ILE A 31 96.30 29.25 -8.62
CA ILE A 31 97.06 28.17 -7.96
C ILE A 31 96.92 26.84 -8.72
N GLY A 32 95.74 26.51 -9.21
CA GLY A 32 95.50 25.28 -9.96
C GLY A 32 96.12 25.29 -11.36
N SER A 33 96.38 24.09 -11.92
CA SER A 33 96.79 23.97 -13.33
C SER A 33 95.67 24.45 -14.26
N ASN A 34 96.00 25.17 -15.33
CA ASN A 34 95.06 25.84 -16.25
C ASN A 34 94.10 26.83 -15.55
N ALA A 35 94.39 27.25 -14.32
CA ALA A 35 93.52 28.16 -13.59
C ALA A 35 93.69 29.61 -14.07
N THR A 36 92.60 30.36 -14.06
CA THR A 36 92.58 31.78 -14.42
C THR A 36 92.01 32.59 -13.26
N ALA A 37 92.80 33.50 -12.69
CA ALA A 37 92.38 34.44 -11.65
C ALA A 37 92.53 35.87 -12.16
N VAL A 38 91.45 36.64 -12.23
CA VAL A 38 91.44 38.03 -12.71
C VAL A 38 90.74 38.93 -11.70
N GLY A 39 91.35 40.04 -11.31
CA GLY A 39 90.83 40.98 -10.31
C GLY A 39 91.63 40.98 -9.01
N GLN A 40 91.47 42.04 -8.22
CA GLN A 40 92.13 42.18 -6.92
C GLN A 40 91.68 41.04 -6.00
N SER A 41 92.65 40.36 -5.38
CA SER A 41 92.44 39.20 -4.48
C SER A 41 91.63 38.04 -5.07
N ALA A 42 91.44 37.96 -6.39
CA ALA A 42 90.75 36.84 -7.01
C ALA A 42 91.56 35.55 -6.82
N VAL A 43 90.91 34.43 -6.48
CA VAL A 43 91.58 33.16 -6.18
C VAL A 43 91.00 32.04 -7.02
N ALA A 44 91.82 31.43 -7.87
CA ALA A 44 91.47 30.21 -8.59
C ALA A 44 92.35 29.05 -8.09
N ARG A 45 91.82 28.24 -7.15
CA ARG A 45 92.59 27.15 -6.51
C ARG A 45 92.50 25.82 -7.25
N GLY A 46 91.32 25.50 -7.79
CA GLY A 46 91.10 24.23 -8.47
C GLY A 46 91.78 24.16 -9.84
N SER A 47 92.07 22.94 -10.29
CA SER A 47 92.53 22.71 -11.67
C SER A 47 91.43 23.15 -12.65
N GLY A 48 91.76 23.93 -13.67
CA GLY A 48 90.81 24.49 -14.64
C GLY A 48 89.85 25.54 -14.06
N ALA A 49 90.05 25.99 -12.82
CA ALA A 49 89.15 26.94 -12.18
C ALA A 49 89.30 28.35 -12.78
N VAL A 50 88.19 29.07 -12.88
CA VAL A 50 88.14 30.45 -13.37
C VAL A 50 87.54 31.35 -12.29
N ALA A 51 88.34 32.27 -11.75
CA ALA A 51 87.91 33.25 -10.79
C ALA A 51 88.09 34.67 -11.35
N ILE A 52 87.01 35.43 -11.47
CA ILE A 52 87.05 36.83 -11.87
C ILE A 52 86.41 37.66 -10.75
N GLY A 53 87.23 38.25 -9.89
CA GLY A 53 86.81 38.97 -8.67
C GLY A 53 86.35 38.09 -7.50
N GLY A 54 86.25 36.77 -7.70
CA GLY A 54 85.77 35.80 -6.69
C GLY A 54 86.81 34.77 -6.26
N SER A 55 86.34 33.69 -5.64
CA SER A 55 87.11 32.51 -5.25
C SER A 55 86.52 31.24 -5.89
N ALA A 56 87.25 30.64 -6.82
CA ALA A 56 86.93 29.35 -7.42
C ALA A 56 87.87 28.29 -6.85
N GLU A 57 87.40 27.53 -5.87
CA GLU A 57 88.24 26.63 -5.08
C GLU A 57 88.22 25.18 -5.58
N GLY A 58 87.10 24.74 -6.12
CA GLY A 58 86.94 23.40 -6.69
C GLY A 58 87.53 23.24 -8.10
N ALA A 59 87.81 22.00 -8.50
CA ALA A 59 88.23 21.70 -9.87
C ALA A 59 87.14 22.09 -10.88
N ASN A 60 87.54 22.72 -11.99
CA ASN A 60 86.65 23.25 -13.03
C ASN A 60 85.57 24.23 -12.49
N ALA A 61 85.77 24.80 -11.31
CA ALA A 61 84.84 25.74 -10.72
C ALA A 61 84.95 27.12 -11.39
N VAL A 62 83.84 27.84 -11.48
CA VAL A 62 83.77 29.20 -12.03
C VAL A 62 83.19 30.13 -10.98
N ALA A 63 83.91 31.18 -10.61
CA ALA A 63 83.46 32.23 -9.70
C ALA A 63 83.62 33.60 -10.36
N LEU A 64 82.52 34.23 -10.78
CA LEU A 64 82.51 35.53 -11.45
C LEU A 64 81.74 36.55 -10.61
N GLY A 65 82.43 37.57 -10.12
CA GLY A 65 81.86 38.64 -9.31
C GLY A 65 82.58 38.79 -7.96
N THR A 66 82.61 40.01 -7.43
CA THR A 66 83.24 40.30 -6.14
C THR A 66 82.57 39.49 -5.03
N GLY A 67 83.36 38.68 -4.32
CA GLY A 67 82.86 37.81 -3.26
C GLY A 67 82.10 36.56 -3.74
N ALA A 68 82.03 36.31 -5.05
CA ALA A 68 81.50 35.04 -5.56
C ALA A 68 82.37 33.87 -5.09
N LEU A 69 81.76 32.79 -4.62
CA LEU A 69 82.45 31.60 -4.10
C LEU A 69 81.92 30.33 -4.76
N ALA A 70 82.82 29.62 -5.44
CA ALA A 70 82.56 28.28 -5.98
C ALA A 70 83.49 27.28 -5.28
N SER A 71 83.04 26.69 -4.18
CA SER A 71 83.92 25.96 -3.25
C SER A 71 84.20 24.51 -3.63
N SER A 72 83.32 23.87 -4.42
CA SER A 72 83.39 22.44 -4.76
C SER A 72 83.57 22.22 -6.28
N SER A 73 83.89 20.99 -6.67
CA SER A 73 84.16 20.63 -8.07
C SER A 73 82.95 20.88 -8.96
N GLY A 74 83.18 21.50 -10.11
CA GLY A 74 82.15 21.81 -11.11
C GLY A 74 81.17 22.91 -10.69
N ASN A 75 81.44 23.64 -9.61
CA ASN A 75 80.56 24.70 -9.14
C ASN A 75 80.61 25.93 -10.03
N ILE A 76 79.48 26.61 -10.18
CA ILE A 76 79.38 27.86 -10.93
C ILE A 76 78.72 28.90 -10.02
N ALA A 77 79.45 29.93 -9.63
CA ALA A 77 78.97 31.07 -8.86
C ALA A 77 79.11 32.35 -9.71
N LEU A 78 78.00 32.90 -10.19
CA LEU A 78 77.95 34.10 -11.03
C LEU A 78 77.17 35.20 -10.32
N GLY A 79 77.79 36.34 -10.08
CA GLY A 79 77.20 37.47 -9.36
C GLY A 79 77.91 37.73 -8.03
N GLY A 80 77.91 39.00 -7.60
CA GLY A 80 78.57 39.37 -6.35
C GLY A 80 77.97 38.63 -5.15
N ASN A 81 78.81 38.15 -4.24
CA ASN A 81 78.41 37.36 -3.06
C ASN A 81 77.53 36.12 -3.39
N SER A 82 77.57 35.61 -4.62
CA SER A 82 76.95 34.33 -4.95
C SER A 82 77.77 33.19 -4.34
N VAL A 83 77.11 32.14 -3.86
CA VAL A 83 77.77 31.00 -3.23
C VAL A 83 77.23 29.71 -3.82
N ALA A 84 78.10 29.00 -4.54
CA ALA A 84 77.88 27.62 -4.95
C ALA A 84 78.82 26.73 -4.10
N SER A 85 78.26 25.98 -3.15
CA SER A 85 79.05 25.13 -2.24
C SER A 85 78.72 23.65 -2.26
N GLY A 86 77.51 23.27 -2.67
CA GLY A 86 77.22 21.88 -3.01
C GLY A 86 78.01 21.44 -4.23
N SER A 87 78.40 20.16 -4.33
CA SER A 87 79.17 19.68 -5.49
C SER A 87 78.34 19.79 -6.77
N GLY A 88 78.93 20.35 -7.84
CA GLY A 88 78.24 20.58 -9.12
C GLY A 88 77.07 21.57 -9.03
N SER A 89 77.05 22.44 -8.01
CA SER A 89 75.95 23.40 -7.85
C SER A 89 76.17 24.69 -8.65
N ILE A 90 75.06 25.35 -8.98
CA ILE A 90 75.05 26.56 -9.80
C ILE A 90 74.30 27.67 -9.05
N ALA A 91 75.00 28.73 -8.69
CA ALA A 91 74.44 29.95 -8.10
C ALA A 91 74.58 31.11 -9.08
N VAL A 92 73.48 31.67 -9.57
CA VAL A 92 73.46 32.78 -10.54
C VAL A 92 72.62 33.92 -10.00
N GLY A 93 73.27 35.04 -9.74
CA GLY A 93 72.66 36.24 -9.19
C GLY A 93 73.35 36.72 -7.92
N ASN A 94 73.21 38.01 -7.64
CA ASN A 94 73.72 38.60 -6.41
C ASN A 94 73.01 37.97 -5.20
N PHE A 95 73.78 37.51 -4.20
CA PHE A 95 73.26 36.77 -3.04
C PHE A 95 72.45 35.52 -3.40
N SER A 96 72.83 34.80 -4.46
CA SER A 96 72.27 33.47 -4.73
C SER A 96 73.07 32.39 -3.99
N PHE A 97 72.38 31.44 -3.37
CA PHE A 97 73.01 30.40 -2.55
C PHE A 97 72.59 29.00 -3.03
N ALA A 98 73.49 28.28 -3.68
CA ALA A 98 73.31 26.89 -4.12
C ALA A 98 74.20 25.98 -3.25
N THR A 99 73.68 25.61 -2.07
CA THR A 99 74.41 24.84 -1.06
C THR A 99 74.13 23.34 -1.12
N GLY A 100 73.02 22.93 -1.75
CA GLY A 100 72.73 21.52 -2.01
C GLY A 100 73.60 20.95 -3.14
N THR A 101 73.95 19.68 -3.07
CA THR A 101 74.64 18.97 -4.18
C THR A 101 73.74 18.96 -5.42
N ASN A 102 74.33 19.22 -6.59
CA ASN A 102 73.61 19.38 -7.86
C ASN A 102 72.46 20.40 -7.84
N SER A 103 72.47 21.35 -6.90
CA SER A 103 71.42 22.36 -6.79
C SER A 103 71.64 23.53 -7.76
N VAL A 104 70.54 24.19 -8.14
CA VAL A 104 70.57 25.39 -8.98
C VAL A 104 69.81 26.51 -8.28
N ALA A 105 70.48 27.62 -7.97
CA ALA A 105 69.88 28.82 -7.42
C ALA A 105 70.05 29.99 -8.40
N VAL A 106 68.95 30.54 -8.90
CA VAL A 106 68.91 31.76 -9.71
C VAL A 106 68.18 32.84 -8.92
N GLN A 107 68.91 33.83 -8.41
CA GLN A 107 68.38 34.88 -7.52
C GLN A 107 67.58 34.29 -6.33
N GLY A 108 68.08 33.22 -5.72
CA GLY A 108 67.37 32.45 -4.70
C GLY A 108 68.28 31.58 -3.84
N VAL A 109 67.66 30.67 -3.09
CA VAL A 109 68.35 29.74 -2.18
C VAL A 109 67.94 28.31 -2.52
N ALA A 110 68.89 27.48 -2.91
CA ALA A 110 68.69 26.05 -3.18
C ALA A 110 69.62 25.24 -2.27
N SER A 111 69.07 24.69 -1.18
CA SER A 111 69.83 23.96 -0.16
C SER A 111 69.55 22.46 -0.12
N GLY A 112 68.47 21.99 -0.74
CA GLY A 112 68.19 20.56 -0.89
C GLY A 112 69.07 19.91 -1.96
N LEU A 113 69.31 18.60 -1.84
CA LEU A 113 69.94 17.79 -2.88
C LEU A 113 69.10 17.88 -4.17
N ASN A 114 69.74 18.09 -5.33
CA ASN A 114 69.06 18.20 -6.62
C ASN A 114 67.97 19.31 -6.69
N SER A 115 67.95 20.26 -5.75
CA SER A 115 66.93 21.29 -5.69
C SER A 115 67.15 22.42 -6.71
N VAL A 116 66.06 23.06 -7.15
CA VAL A 116 66.10 24.22 -8.05
C VAL A 116 65.32 25.37 -7.45
N ALA A 117 65.94 26.52 -7.28
CA ALA A 117 65.29 27.73 -6.82
C ALA A 117 65.47 28.86 -7.84
N MET A 118 64.37 29.34 -8.43
CA MET A 118 64.37 30.49 -9.33
C MET A 118 63.56 31.63 -8.69
N GLY A 119 64.25 32.56 -8.01
CA GLY A 119 63.65 33.63 -7.22
C GLY A 119 63.13 33.22 -5.84
N GLY A 120 63.07 31.92 -5.56
CA GLY A 120 62.50 31.35 -4.34
C GLY A 120 63.54 30.72 -3.40
N THR A 121 63.03 29.90 -2.50
CA THR A 121 63.80 29.09 -1.55
C THR A 121 63.36 27.63 -1.69
N ALA A 122 64.26 26.75 -2.13
CA ALA A 122 64.05 25.31 -2.20
C ALA A 122 64.94 24.62 -1.16
N THR A 123 64.35 24.17 -0.05
CA THR A 123 65.07 23.55 1.06
C THR A 123 65.03 22.03 1.06
N ALA A 124 64.02 21.43 0.42
CA ALA A 124 63.86 19.98 0.34
C ALA A 124 64.54 19.37 -0.89
N ASP A 125 64.85 18.07 -0.80
CA ASP A 125 65.51 17.31 -1.86
C ASP A 125 64.58 17.14 -3.07
N GLY A 126 65.12 17.28 -4.29
CA GLY A 126 64.36 17.19 -5.53
C GLY A 126 63.34 18.32 -5.74
N ALA A 127 63.25 19.28 -4.83
CA ALA A 127 62.22 20.31 -4.86
C ALA A 127 62.56 21.48 -5.79
N VAL A 128 61.52 22.07 -6.39
CA VAL A 128 61.62 23.24 -7.28
C VAL A 128 60.81 24.40 -6.71
N ALA A 129 61.47 25.50 -6.35
CA ALA A 129 60.82 26.75 -5.98
C ALA A 129 60.81 27.72 -7.18
N LEU A 130 59.63 27.95 -7.76
CA LEU A 130 59.46 28.77 -8.95
C LEU A 130 58.78 30.11 -8.62
N GLY A 131 59.53 31.21 -8.77
CA GLY A 131 59.04 32.57 -8.57
C GLY A 131 59.53 33.23 -7.28
N ARG A 132 59.50 34.57 -7.25
CA ARG A 132 60.02 35.35 -6.12
C ARG A 132 59.29 35.02 -4.82
N GLY A 133 60.03 34.59 -3.80
CA GLY A 133 59.45 34.27 -2.49
C GLY A 133 58.64 32.97 -2.46
N SER A 134 58.71 32.13 -3.51
CA SER A 134 58.19 30.77 -3.43
C SER A 134 59.01 29.94 -2.45
N ILE A 135 58.36 29.05 -1.71
CA ILE A 135 58.99 28.15 -0.73
C ILE A 135 58.66 26.72 -1.12
N ALA A 136 59.67 25.92 -1.38
CA ALA A 136 59.56 24.47 -1.64
C ALA A 136 60.26 23.71 -0.51
N ASP A 137 59.48 23.26 0.45
CA ASP A 137 59.90 22.62 1.71
C ASP A 137 59.51 21.14 1.80
N GLN A 138 58.94 20.59 0.73
CA GLN A 138 58.58 19.17 0.59
C GLN A 138 59.36 18.55 -0.57
N ALA A 139 59.89 17.33 -0.35
CA ALA A 139 60.71 16.64 -1.33
C ALA A 139 59.91 16.32 -2.61
N ASP A 140 60.58 16.32 -3.76
CA ASP A 140 60.01 15.98 -5.07
C ASP A 140 58.76 16.80 -5.46
N THR A 141 58.68 18.06 -5.03
CA THR A 141 57.56 18.97 -5.36
C THR A 141 57.99 20.18 -6.18
N VAL A 142 57.05 20.77 -6.92
CA VAL A 142 57.20 22.10 -7.53
C VAL A 142 56.29 23.07 -6.79
N SER A 143 56.89 24.02 -6.06
CA SER A 143 56.17 25.11 -5.44
C SER A 143 56.17 26.35 -6.32
N VAL A 144 54.98 26.87 -6.62
CA VAL A 144 54.78 28.12 -7.35
C VAL A 144 54.46 29.31 -6.44
N GLY A 145 54.57 29.14 -5.11
CA GLY A 145 54.16 30.14 -4.12
C GLY A 145 54.66 29.82 -2.71
N ALA A 146 54.03 30.42 -1.73
CA ALA A 146 54.20 30.12 -0.31
C ALA A 146 52.83 30.17 0.37
N ALA A 147 52.72 29.68 1.60
CA ALA A 147 51.48 29.77 2.38
C ALA A 147 51.03 31.25 2.51
N GLY A 148 49.80 31.55 2.09
CA GLY A 148 49.26 32.92 2.04
C GLY A 148 49.78 33.79 0.88
N GLY A 149 50.60 33.21 0.00
CA GLY A 149 51.18 33.84 -1.19
C GLY A 149 51.07 32.93 -2.41
N GLU A 150 49.95 32.22 -2.54
CA GLU A 150 49.68 31.28 -3.62
C GLU A 150 49.56 32.00 -4.97
N ARG A 151 49.92 31.29 -6.05
CA ARG A 151 49.82 31.80 -7.42
C ARG A 151 48.90 30.93 -8.25
N ARG A 152 48.17 31.57 -9.16
CA ARG A 152 47.43 30.85 -10.20
C ARG A 152 48.39 30.39 -11.29
N ILE A 153 48.20 29.16 -11.75
CA ILE A 153 48.81 28.64 -12.97
C ILE A 153 47.79 28.86 -14.10
N VAL A 154 48.16 29.66 -15.10
CA VAL A 154 47.26 30.06 -16.20
C VAL A 154 47.72 29.46 -17.53
N ASN A 155 46.83 29.44 -18.52
CA ASN A 155 47.07 28.84 -19.85
C ASN A 155 47.34 27.33 -19.79
N VAL A 156 46.67 26.62 -18.88
CA VAL A 156 46.73 25.17 -18.74
C VAL A 156 45.73 24.52 -19.71
N ALA A 157 46.24 23.83 -20.72
CA ALA A 157 45.42 23.01 -21.62
C ALA A 157 44.70 21.88 -20.85
N ALA A 158 43.64 21.33 -21.42
CA ALA A 158 42.92 20.23 -20.78
C ALA A 158 43.82 18.99 -20.68
N GLY A 159 43.91 18.41 -19.48
CA GLY A 159 44.68 17.18 -19.23
C GLY A 159 44.03 15.97 -19.90
N THR A 160 44.87 15.03 -20.35
CA THR A 160 44.46 13.81 -21.06
C THR A 160 44.99 12.53 -20.41
N ALA A 161 46.17 12.58 -19.81
CA ALA A 161 46.75 11.48 -19.04
C ALA A 161 46.38 11.58 -17.55
N ALA A 162 46.53 10.48 -16.82
CA ALA A 162 46.19 10.41 -15.39
C ALA A 162 47.02 11.37 -14.50
N THR A 163 48.21 11.78 -14.96
CA THR A 163 49.13 12.68 -14.25
C THR A 163 49.11 14.11 -14.79
N ASP A 164 48.19 14.44 -15.71
CA ASP A 164 48.06 15.79 -16.22
C ASP A 164 47.30 16.68 -15.22
N ALA A 165 47.65 17.97 -15.18
CA ALA A 165 46.88 18.95 -14.43
C ALA A 165 45.49 19.13 -15.03
N VAL A 166 44.47 19.28 -14.17
CA VAL A 166 43.09 19.57 -14.57
C VAL A 166 42.88 21.09 -14.59
N ASN A 167 42.31 21.62 -15.68
CA ASN A 167 41.94 23.03 -15.74
C ASN A 167 40.48 23.27 -15.29
N LEU A 168 40.10 24.53 -15.09
CA LEU A 168 38.75 24.90 -14.59
C LEU A 168 37.62 24.45 -15.53
N SER A 169 37.86 24.38 -16.84
CA SER A 169 36.84 23.95 -17.80
C SER A 169 36.49 22.47 -17.66
N GLN A 170 37.48 21.61 -17.43
CA GLN A 170 37.28 20.18 -17.16
C GLN A 170 36.53 19.96 -15.84
N LEU A 171 36.90 20.71 -14.79
CA LEU A 171 36.20 20.66 -13.51
C LEU A 171 34.72 21.08 -13.67
N ASN A 172 34.47 22.22 -14.30
CA ASN A 172 33.10 22.71 -14.53
C ASN A 172 32.28 21.71 -15.36
N ALA A 173 32.84 21.10 -16.41
CA ALA A 173 32.16 20.07 -17.19
C ALA A 173 31.80 18.84 -16.33
N SER A 174 32.70 18.40 -15.45
CA SER A 174 32.43 17.30 -14.51
C SER A 174 31.32 17.66 -13.52
N VAL A 175 31.32 18.87 -12.96
CA VAL A 175 30.28 19.34 -12.04
C VAL A 175 28.93 19.45 -12.76
N SER A 176 28.90 19.99 -13.98
CA SER A 176 27.68 20.06 -14.80
C SER A 176 27.13 18.68 -15.15
N GLY A 177 27.98 17.70 -15.44
CA GLY A 177 27.55 16.31 -15.67
C GLY A 177 26.95 15.68 -14.41
N ALA A 178 27.55 15.93 -13.25
CA ALA A 178 27.03 15.46 -11.97
C ALA A 178 25.67 16.10 -11.61
N SER A 179 25.51 17.41 -11.81
CA SER A 179 24.25 18.11 -11.53
C SER A 179 23.13 17.66 -12.47
N ALA A 180 23.43 17.42 -13.76
CA ALA A 180 22.47 16.85 -14.71
C ALA A 180 22.02 15.44 -14.28
N SER A 181 22.95 14.60 -13.83
CA SER A 181 22.64 13.25 -13.34
C SER A 181 21.77 13.30 -12.07
N ALA A 182 22.04 14.23 -11.16
CA ALA A 182 21.21 14.43 -9.97
C ALA A 182 19.80 14.91 -10.32
N ALA A 183 19.66 15.84 -11.26
CA ALA A 183 18.37 16.32 -11.74
C ALA A 183 17.54 15.19 -12.39
N ALA A 184 18.19 14.32 -13.19
CA ALA A 184 17.53 13.15 -13.78
C ALA A 184 17.02 12.19 -12.70
N ALA A 185 17.83 11.91 -11.67
CA ALA A 185 17.42 11.07 -10.55
C ALA A 185 16.22 11.68 -9.78
N GLN A 186 16.23 13.00 -9.55
CA GLN A 186 15.12 13.70 -8.91
C GLN A 186 13.82 13.63 -9.73
N ALA A 187 13.91 13.72 -11.06
CA ALA A 187 12.76 13.58 -11.94
C ALA A 187 12.15 12.18 -11.84
N THR A 188 12.98 11.13 -11.88
CA THR A 188 12.54 9.74 -11.68
C THR A 188 11.85 9.55 -10.34
N ALA A 189 12.43 10.08 -9.26
CA ALA A 189 11.83 10.00 -7.92
C ALA A 189 10.47 10.72 -7.86
N SER A 190 10.35 11.90 -8.49
CA SER A 190 9.10 12.66 -8.55
C SER A 190 8.00 11.91 -9.31
N THR A 191 8.33 11.27 -10.43
CA THR A 191 7.39 10.42 -11.17
C THR A 191 6.97 9.20 -10.35
N ALA A 192 7.89 8.55 -9.64
CA ALA A 192 7.57 7.42 -8.78
C ALA A 192 6.59 7.83 -7.66
N LEU A 193 6.80 8.98 -7.03
CA LEU A 193 5.91 9.54 -6.01
C LEU A 193 4.52 9.84 -6.58
N ALA A 194 4.43 10.42 -7.78
CA ALA A 194 3.15 10.68 -8.45
C ALA A 194 2.40 9.37 -8.77
N ASN A 195 3.10 8.36 -9.28
CA ASN A 195 2.52 7.05 -9.56
C ASN A 195 2.00 6.36 -8.28
N ALA A 196 2.73 6.47 -7.17
CA ALA A 196 2.28 5.98 -5.87
C ALA A 196 0.99 6.68 -5.40
N GLY A 197 0.88 8.00 -5.59
CA GLY A 197 -0.34 8.76 -5.29
C GLY A 197 -1.56 8.32 -6.11
N THR A 198 -1.36 8.07 -7.42
CA THR A 198 -2.41 7.51 -8.29
C THR A 198 -2.82 6.12 -7.84
N ALA A 199 -1.85 5.24 -7.57
CA ALA A 199 -2.12 3.88 -7.09
C ALA A 199 -2.91 3.87 -5.77
N GLN A 200 -2.56 4.76 -4.84
CA GLN A 200 -3.30 4.93 -3.58
C GLN A 200 -4.75 5.38 -3.82
N THR A 201 -4.96 6.31 -4.76
CA THR A 201 -6.32 6.78 -5.12
C THR A 201 -7.14 5.64 -5.71
N THR A 202 -6.58 4.85 -6.63
CA THR A 202 -7.23 3.67 -7.19
C THR A 202 -7.60 2.65 -6.11
N ALA A 203 -6.68 2.40 -5.17
CA ALA A 203 -6.93 1.50 -4.04
C ALA A 203 -8.08 2.00 -3.15
N ASN A 204 -8.13 3.29 -2.85
CA ASN A 204 -9.21 3.90 -2.05
C ASN A 204 -10.57 3.81 -2.75
N ASN A 205 -10.62 4.02 -4.06
CA ASN A 205 -11.85 3.89 -4.85
C ASN A 205 -12.34 2.44 -4.88
N ALA A 206 -11.43 1.47 -5.07
CA ALA A 206 -11.77 0.06 -5.02
C ALA A 206 -12.32 -0.36 -3.65
N LEU A 207 -11.73 0.12 -2.56
CA LEU A 207 -12.22 -0.11 -1.20
C LEU A 207 -13.64 0.47 -1.00
N THR A 208 -13.89 1.67 -1.51
CA THR A 208 -15.22 2.31 -1.44
C THR A 208 -16.28 1.47 -2.16
N VAL A 209 -15.97 0.98 -3.35
CA VAL A 209 -16.86 0.09 -4.12
C VAL A 209 -17.11 -1.23 -3.38
N ALA A 210 -16.07 -1.83 -2.80
CA ALA A 210 -16.20 -3.08 -2.04
C ALA A 210 -17.11 -2.92 -0.80
N ASN A 211 -16.99 -1.80 -0.09
CA ASN A 211 -17.84 -1.48 1.05
C ASN A 211 -19.31 -1.28 0.62
N ALA A 212 -19.54 -0.59 -0.51
CA ALA A 212 -20.88 -0.40 -1.05
C ALA A 212 -21.54 -1.73 -1.46
N ALA A 213 -20.78 -2.63 -2.10
CA ALA A 213 -21.26 -3.96 -2.46
C ALA A 213 -21.64 -4.78 -1.22
N THR A 214 -20.82 -4.73 -0.16
CA THR A 214 -21.11 -5.42 1.11
C THR A 214 -22.41 -4.91 1.75
N ALA A 215 -22.64 -3.59 1.71
CA ALA A 215 -23.89 -2.99 2.20
C ALA A 215 -25.10 -3.45 1.37
N GLN A 216 -24.98 -3.53 0.04
CA GLN A 216 -26.05 -4.04 -0.83
C GLN A 216 -26.39 -5.51 -0.53
N ASN A 217 -25.39 -6.36 -0.32
CA ASN A 217 -25.62 -7.76 0.05
C ASN A 217 -26.40 -7.87 1.37
N THR A 218 -26.08 -7.03 2.36
CA THR A 218 -26.80 -7.00 3.65
C THR A 218 -28.28 -6.62 3.47
N VAL A 219 -28.56 -5.65 2.59
CA VAL A 219 -29.94 -5.26 2.24
C VAL A 219 -30.67 -6.41 1.53
N GLN A 220 -30.00 -7.06 0.57
CA GLN A 220 -30.56 -8.20 -0.16
C GLN A 220 -30.89 -9.37 0.78
N ASP A 221 -30.00 -9.71 1.71
CA ASP A 221 -30.23 -10.76 2.71
C ASP A 221 -31.47 -10.44 3.58
N THR A 222 -31.62 -9.19 3.99
CA THR A 222 -32.78 -8.72 4.76
C THR A 222 -34.08 -8.84 3.94
N GLN A 223 -34.04 -8.47 2.65
CA GLN A 223 -35.18 -8.58 1.74
C GLN A 223 -35.56 -10.05 1.50
N ILE A 224 -34.58 -10.93 1.30
CA ILE A 224 -34.80 -12.38 1.13
C ILE A 224 -35.46 -12.96 2.38
N ALA A 225 -34.97 -12.61 3.58
CA ALA A 225 -35.57 -13.04 4.83
C ALA A 225 -37.04 -12.57 4.96
N ALA A 226 -37.34 -11.32 4.58
CA ALA A 226 -38.72 -10.81 4.58
C ALA A 226 -39.63 -11.57 3.60
N ILE A 227 -39.13 -11.90 2.40
CA ILE A 227 -39.86 -12.69 1.41
C ILE A 227 -40.15 -14.10 1.95
N GLN A 228 -39.21 -14.73 2.65
CA GLN A 228 -39.43 -16.06 3.26
C GLN A 228 -40.56 -16.03 4.30
N VAL A 229 -40.63 -14.98 5.13
CA VAL A 229 -41.74 -14.79 6.08
C VAL A 229 -43.08 -14.69 5.36
N ILE A 230 -43.14 -13.92 4.27
CA ILE A 230 -44.36 -13.80 3.44
C ILE A 230 -44.73 -15.16 2.83
N ASN A 231 -43.79 -15.89 2.23
CA ASN A 231 -44.05 -17.20 1.65
C ASN A 231 -44.54 -18.22 2.69
N ASN A 232 -43.94 -18.25 3.88
CA ASN A 232 -44.38 -19.14 4.96
C ASN A 232 -45.81 -18.82 5.42
N SER A 233 -46.15 -17.52 5.50
CA SER A 233 -47.51 -17.06 5.80
C SER A 233 -48.49 -17.46 4.68
N GLN A 234 -48.11 -17.28 3.42
CA GLN A 234 -48.92 -17.69 2.26
C GLN A 234 -49.15 -19.21 2.24
N ASN A 235 -48.12 -20.02 2.48
CA ASN A 235 -48.24 -21.48 2.58
C ASN A 235 -49.20 -21.89 3.71
N SER A 236 -49.08 -21.26 4.88
CA SER A 236 -50.00 -21.52 6.01
C SER A 236 -51.44 -21.17 5.67
N ARG A 237 -51.66 -20.02 5.00
CA ARG A 237 -52.98 -19.61 4.50
C ARG A 237 -53.53 -20.59 3.47
N LEU A 238 -52.69 -21.09 2.57
CA LEU A 238 -53.07 -22.07 1.56
C LEU A 238 -53.50 -23.39 2.21
N THR A 239 -52.71 -23.91 3.15
CA THR A 239 -53.05 -25.14 3.91
C THR A 239 -54.35 -24.98 4.71
N ALA A 240 -54.58 -23.81 5.32
CA ALA A 240 -55.85 -23.53 6.00
C ALA A 240 -57.04 -23.55 5.02
N LEU A 241 -56.87 -22.99 3.82
CA LEU A 241 -57.89 -23.01 2.78
C LEU A 241 -58.16 -24.43 2.26
N GLU A 242 -57.11 -25.22 2.03
CA GLU A 242 -57.23 -26.64 1.67
C GLU A 242 -57.98 -27.44 2.74
N THR A 243 -57.72 -27.16 4.03
CA THR A 243 -58.42 -27.79 5.16
C THR A 243 -59.92 -27.48 5.13
N VAL A 244 -60.30 -26.22 4.84
CA VAL A 244 -61.71 -25.84 4.67
C VAL A 244 -62.33 -26.54 3.46
N SER A 245 -61.61 -26.57 2.33
CA SER A 245 -62.08 -27.15 1.07
C SER A 245 -62.32 -28.66 1.17
N ILE A 246 -61.43 -29.40 1.82
CA ILE A 246 -61.44 -30.87 1.83
C ILE A 246 -62.18 -31.42 3.05
N GLY A 247 -62.14 -30.72 4.19
CA GLY A 247 -62.78 -31.16 5.43
C GLY A 247 -64.13 -30.50 5.68
N ALA A 248 -64.11 -29.18 5.89
CA ALA A 248 -65.27 -28.45 6.41
C ALA A 248 -66.44 -28.39 5.42
N ILE A 249 -66.18 -28.12 4.14
CA ILE A 249 -67.23 -28.02 3.12
C ILE A 249 -67.94 -29.37 2.93
N PRO A 250 -67.25 -30.51 2.69
CA PRO A 250 -67.91 -31.80 2.59
C PRO A 250 -68.65 -32.21 3.87
N ALA A 251 -68.09 -31.90 5.05
CA ALA A 251 -68.77 -32.17 6.32
C ALA A 251 -70.08 -31.37 6.45
N LEU A 252 -70.10 -30.09 6.06
CA LEU A 252 -71.30 -29.26 6.01
C LEU A 252 -72.31 -29.77 4.99
N GLN A 253 -71.86 -30.25 3.82
CA GLN A 253 -72.72 -30.88 2.82
C GLN A 253 -73.37 -32.16 3.35
N SER A 254 -72.60 -33.01 4.05
CA SER A 254 -73.09 -34.22 4.70
C SER A 254 -74.09 -33.90 5.81
N LEU A 255 -73.80 -32.90 6.65
CA LEU A 255 -74.73 -32.43 7.69
C LEU A 255 -76.01 -31.87 7.09
N THR A 256 -75.92 -31.11 5.98
CA THR A 256 -77.09 -30.58 5.28
C THR A 256 -77.93 -31.70 4.67
N ALA A 257 -77.29 -32.73 4.09
CA ALA A 257 -77.98 -33.92 3.60
C ALA A 257 -78.70 -34.66 4.73
N LEU A 258 -78.04 -34.84 5.89
CA LEU A 258 -78.63 -35.45 7.08
C LEU A 258 -79.84 -34.65 7.59
N HIS A 259 -79.71 -33.33 7.73
CA HIS A 259 -80.82 -32.46 8.11
C HIS A 259 -81.97 -32.57 7.11
N SER A 260 -81.70 -32.65 5.80
CA SER A 260 -82.73 -32.84 4.78
C SER A 260 -83.47 -34.17 4.96
N THR A 261 -82.76 -35.27 5.26
CA THR A 261 -83.36 -36.56 5.58
C THR A 261 -84.21 -36.50 6.85
N GLN A 262 -83.68 -35.93 7.94
CA GLN A 262 -84.40 -35.80 9.21
C GLN A 262 -85.67 -34.95 9.07
N ILE A 263 -85.60 -33.85 8.31
CA ILE A 263 -86.78 -33.02 7.99
C ILE A 263 -87.80 -33.85 7.19
N GLY A 264 -87.36 -34.67 6.23
CA GLY A 264 -88.22 -35.58 5.49
C GLY A 264 -88.91 -36.62 6.39
N GLU A 265 -88.18 -37.21 7.33
CA GLU A 265 -88.73 -38.13 8.34
C GLU A 265 -89.74 -37.44 9.26
N LEU A 266 -89.46 -36.21 9.69
CA LEU A 266 -90.37 -35.40 10.52
C LEU A 266 -91.68 -35.09 9.78
N PHE A 267 -91.61 -34.76 8.48
CA PHE A 267 -92.80 -34.60 7.65
C PHE A 267 -93.59 -35.91 7.55
N ALA A 268 -92.92 -37.05 7.32
CA ALA A 268 -93.57 -38.35 7.26
C ALA A 268 -94.23 -38.76 8.59
N LEU A 269 -93.61 -38.44 9.73
CA LEU A 269 -94.17 -38.63 11.07
C LEU A 269 -95.41 -37.75 11.27
N THR A 270 -95.32 -36.47 10.91
CA THR A 270 -96.45 -35.54 11.01
C THR A 270 -97.65 -36.01 10.17
N ASP A 271 -97.41 -36.53 8.97
CA ASP A 271 -98.48 -37.10 8.12
C ASP A 271 -99.06 -38.41 8.67
N ARG A 272 -98.26 -39.20 9.41
CA ARG A 272 -98.75 -40.38 10.13
C ARG A 272 -99.63 -39.97 11.30
N ASP A 273 -99.18 -39.06 12.15
CA ASP A 273 -99.96 -38.56 13.29
C ASP A 273 -101.26 -37.90 12.85
N ARG A 274 -101.23 -37.12 11.75
CA ARG A 274 -102.45 -36.57 11.14
C ARG A 274 -103.41 -37.65 10.66
N ARG A 275 -102.92 -38.75 10.07
CA ARG A 275 -103.75 -39.88 9.65
C ARG A 275 -104.31 -40.64 10.86
N ASP A 276 -103.49 -40.93 11.86
CA ASP A 276 -103.92 -41.62 13.08
C ASP A 276 -104.97 -40.80 13.86
N ALA A 277 -104.82 -39.47 13.92
CA ALA A 277 -105.81 -38.58 14.50
C ALA A 277 -107.13 -38.56 13.71
N ARG A 278 -107.07 -38.55 12.37
CA ARG A 278 -108.26 -38.66 11.50
C ARG A 278 -108.96 -40.01 11.66
N ARG A 279 -108.20 -41.10 11.77
CA ARG A 279 -108.72 -42.44 12.08
C ARG A 279 -109.35 -42.51 13.46
N GLY A 280 -108.72 -41.90 14.47
CA GLY A 280 -109.28 -41.80 15.82
C GLY A 280 -110.63 -41.08 15.83
N THR A 281 -110.78 -40.00 15.05
CA THR A 281 -112.06 -39.29 14.90
C THR A 281 -113.09 -40.10 14.11
N ALA A 282 -112.70 -40.76 13.01
CA ALA A 282 -113.60 -41.66 12.29
C ALA A 282 -114.10 -42.82 13.19
N ALA A 283 -113.21 -43.41 13.99
CA ALA A 283 -113.55 -44.44 14.97
C ALA A 283 -114.56 -43.91 16.01
N ALA A 284 -114.36 -42.71 16.53
CA ALA A 284 -115.29 -42.09 17.46
C ALA A 284 -116.68 -41.82 16.82
N ILE A 285 -116.73 -41.39 15.56
CA ILE A 285 -117.99 -41.18 14.82
C ILE A 285 -118.72 -42.51 14.58
N ALA A 286 -118.00 -43.59 14.27
CA ALA A 286 -118.60 -44.92 14.09
C ALA A 286 -119.13 -45.52 15.41
N LEU A 287 -118.71 -44.98 16.55
CA LEU A 287 -119.04 -45.51 17.87
C LEU A 287 -120.38 -44.95 18.37
N VAL A 288 -121.45 -45.24 17.65
CA VAL A 288 -122.82 -44.83 17.95
C VAL A 288 -123.51 -45.85 18.86
N ALA A 289 -124.44 -45.41 19.70
CA ALA A 289 -125.17 -46.29 20.61
C ALA A 289 -126.12 -47.22 19.86
N ALA A 290 -126.11 -48.49 20.22
CA ALA A 290 -127.15 -49.40 19.77
C ALA A 290 -128.51 -48.92 20.33
N PRO A 291 -129.57 -48.87 19.50
CA PRO A 291 -130.90 -48.45 19.94
C PRO A 291 -131.42 -49.35 21.07
N MET A 292 -132.28 -48.85 21.94
CA MET A 292 -132.83 -49.64 23.04
C MET A 292 -133.63 -50.85 22.51
N PRO A 293 -133.39 -52.08 23.01
CA PRO A 293 -134.13 -53.28 22.58
C PRO A 293 -135.63 -53.22 22.89
N SER A 294 -136.46 -53.68 21.94
CA SER A 294 -137.93 -53.58 21.99
C SER A 294 -138.62 -54.42 23.08
N GLY A 295 -137.90 -55.26 23.82
CA GLY A 295 -138.46 -56.07 24.91
C GLY A 295 -137.39 -56.51 25.91
N ALA A 296 -137.82 -56.86 27.12
CA ALA A 296 -136.93 -57.25 28.20
C ALA A 296 -136.15 -58.54 27.87
N GLY A 297 -134.85 -58.57 28.22
CA GLY A 297 -133.94 -59.67 27.91
C GLY A 297 -133.45 -59.74 26.45
N LYS A 298 -133.91 -58.84 25.57
CA LYS A 298 -133.45 -58.79 24.16
C LYS A 298 -132.16 -57.98 24.03
N VAL A 299 -131.34 -58.37 23.06
CA VAL A 299 -130.12 -57.68 22.64
C VAL A 299 -130.40 -56.95 21.34
N SER A 300 -130.08 -55.66 21.27
CA SER A 300 -129.98 -54.93 20.02
C SER A 300 -128.51 -54.85 19.63
N TYR A 301 -128.26 -54.94 18.35
CA TYR A 301 -126.95 -54.70 17.79
C TYR A 301 -127.09 -53.64 16.71
N SER A 302 -126.07 -52.82 16.58
CA SER A 302 -125.98 -51.80 15.53
C SER A 302 -124.57 -51.82 14.99
N LEU A 303 -124.47 -51.94 13.67
CA LEU A 303 -123.21 -51.84 12.95
C LEU A 303 -123.21 -50.50 12.22
N HIS A 304 -122.18 -49.70 12.45
CA HIS A 304 -122.03 -48.38 11.87
C HIS A 304 -120.75 -48.31 11.06
N GLY A 305 -120.83 -47.69 9.89
CA GLY A 305 -119.67 -47.24 9.13
C GLY A 305 -119.54 -45.73 9.27
N ALA A 306 -118.33 -45.23 9.48
CA ALA A 306 -118.04 -43.80 9.43
C ALA A 306 -116.93 -43.52 8.43
N THR A 307 -117.00 -42.36 7.80
CA THR A 307 -115.93 -41.82 6.97
C THR A 307 -115.63 -40.41 7.43
N TYR A 308 -114.34 -40.10 7.66
CA TYR A 308 -113.90 -38.76 8.05
C TYR A 308 -112.63 -38.39 7.31
N ARG A 309 -112.73 -37.37 6.44
CA ARG A 309 -111.61 -36.82 5.65
C ARG A 309 -110.75 -37.90 4.96
N GLY A 310 -111.41 -38.91 4.40
CA GLY A 310 -110.80 -40.00 3.63
C GLY A 310 -110.44 -41.26 4.44
N GLU A 311 -110.47 -41.21 5.77
CA GLU A 311 -110.30 -42.38 6.63
C GLU A 311 -111.65 -43.03 6.94
N GLN A 312 -111.68 -44.36 7.02
CA GLN A 312 -112.90 -45.14 7.23
C GLN A 312 -112.84 -45.87 8.57
N ALA A 313 -113.97 -46.02 9.23
CA ALA A 313 -114.09 -46.75 10.48
C ALA A 313 -115.36 -47.61 10.53
N LEU A 314 -115.28 -48.70 11.26
CA LEU A 314 -116.40 -49.59 11.55
C LEU A 314 -116.60 -49.63 13.05
N GLY A 315 -117.83 -49.45 13.49
CA GLY A 315 -118.24 -49.49 14.88
C GLY A 315 -119.33 -50.53 15.08
N LEU A 316 -119.11 -51.44 16.01
CA LEU A 316 -120.11 -52.38 16.46
C LEU A 316 -120.54 -51.96 17.86
N SER A 317 -121.83 -51.74 18.04
CA SER A 317 -122.39 -51.51 19.36
C SER A 317 -123.49 -52.52 19.63
N VAL A 318 -123.59 -52.92 20.89
CA VAL A 318 -124.62 -53.80 21.42
C VAL A 318 -125.27 -53.11 22.60
N ALA A 319 -126.59 -53.25 22.74
CA ALA A 319 -127.30 -52.84 23.93
C ALA A 319 -128.18 -53.97 24.43
N ILE A 320 -128.19 -54.17 25.74
CA ILE A 320 -128.93 -55.25 26.40
C ILE A 320 -129.87 -54.61 27.40
N ARG A 321 -131.17 -54.86 27.26
CA ARG A 321 -132.20 -54.35 28.19
C ARG A 321 -132.38 -55.32 29.35
N ALA A 322 -132.12 -54.84 30.56
CA ALA A 322 -132.29 -55.62 31.79
C ALA A 322 -133.77 -55.97 32.02
N ASN A 323 -134.05 -57.17 32.52
CA ASN A 323 -135.39 -57.68 32.76
C ASN A 323 -135.87 -57.30 34.18
N THR A 324 -136.18 -56.01 34.37
CA THR A 324 -136.63 -55.41 35.63
C THR A 324 -137.84 -54.52 35.38
N GLU A 325 -138.67 -54.28 36.40
CA GLU A 325 -139.91 -53.46 36.30
C GLU A 325 -139.67 -52.08 35.67
N ASN A 326 -138.47 -51.52 35.83
CA ASN A 326 -138.04 -50.32 35.13
C ASN A 326 -137.07 -50.68 33.99
N PRO A 327 -137.34 -50.24 32.75
CA PRO A 327 -136.49 -50.60 31.62
C PRO A 327 -135.25 -49.71 31.52
N PHE A 328 -134.07 -50.28 31.79
CA PHE A 328 -132.79 -49.69 31.43
C PHE A 328 -131.94 -50.68 30.61
N ALA A 329 -131.04 -50.16 29.78
CA ALA A 329 -130.17 -50.92 28.91
C ALA A 329 -128.70 -50.53 29.10
N ILE A 330 -127.84 -51.55 29.14
CA ILE A 330 -126.38 -51.38 29.10
C ILE A 330 -125.97 -51.43 27.65
N THR A 331 -125.30 -50.38 27.18
CA THR A 331 -124.73 -50.27 25.84
C THR A 331 -123.22 -50.47 25.92
N GLY A 332 -122.66 -51.29 25.05
CA GLY A 332 -121.23 -51.42 24.82
C GLY A 332 -120.96 -51.21 23.34
N GLY A 333 -119.85 -50.58 22.98
CA GLY A 333 -119.45 -50.43 21.60
C GLY A 333 -117.95 -50.52 21.44
N VAL A 334 -117.51 -51.04 20.31
CA VAL A 334 -116.11 -51.06 19.87
C VAL A 334 -116.07 -50.51 18.46
N SER A 335 -115.08 -49.71 18.14
CA SER A 335 -114.85 -49.23 16.78
C SER A 335 -113.39 -49.34 16.39
N TYR A 336 -113.16 -49.52 15.09
CA TYR A 336 -111.86 -49.72 14.49
C TYR A 336 -111.77 -48.93 13.19
N SER A 337 -110.70 -48.15 13.02
CA SER A 337 -110.46 -47.31 11.84
C SER A 337 -109.14 -47.61 11.12
N GLY A 338 -108.53 -48.78 11.38
CA GLY A 338 -107.26 -49.18 10.79
C GLY A 338 -106.04 -48.80 11.63
N GLY A 339 -104.98 -49.60 11.53
CA GLY A 339 -103.75 -49.38 12.33
C GLY A 339 -103.99 -49.64 13.82
N LYS A 340 -103.51 -48.73 14.68
CA LYS A 340 -103.70 -48.81 16.15
C LYS A 340 -104.94 -48.04 16.64
N SER A 341 -105.78 -47.53 15.74
CA SER A 341 -106.93 -46.69 16.08
C SER A 341 -108.18 -47.53 16.37
N THR A 342 -108.22 -48.12 17.57
CA THR A 342 -109.38 -48.82 18.15
C THR A 342 -109.93 -48.02 19.31
N ALA A 343 -111.25 -47.80 19.35
CA ALA A 343 -111.92 -47.17 20.48
C ALA A 343 -112.98 -48.12 21.05
N ALA A 344 -113.22 -48.05 22.35
CA ALA A 344 -114.28 -48.79 23.02
C ALA A 344 -115.06 -47.85 23.93
N ARG A 345 -116.37 -48.08 24.05
CA ARG A 345 -117.25 -47.37 24.97
C ARG A 345 -118.16 -48.35 25.69
N VAL A 346 -118.55 -47.98 26.89
CA VAL A 346 -119.64 -48.62 27.65
C VAL A 346 -120.47 -47.49 28.25
N GLY A 347 -121.79 -47.63 28.26
CA GLY A 347 -122.71 -46.64 28.79
C GLY A 347 -124.03 -47.27 29.19
N VAL A 348 -124.84 -46.57 29.98
CA VAL A 348 -126.16 -47.03 30.42
C VAL A 348 -127.19 -46.03 29.90
N THR A 349 -128.31 -46.53 29.39
CA THR A 349 -129.43 -45.72 28.89
C THR A 349 -130.74 -46.25 29.46
N GLY A 350 -131.74 -45.40 29.71
CA GLY A 350 -133.03 -45.82 30.29
C GLY A 350 -134.11 -44.78 30.05
N GLU A 351 -135.37 -45.20 30.19
CA GLU A 351 -136.58 -44.37 30.01
C GLU A 351 -137.53 -44.64 31.20
N PHE A 352 -138.34 -43.65 31.57
CA PHE A 352 -139.27 -43.69 32.70
C PHE A 352 -140.72 -43.54 32.25
#